data_AF-A0A969X1E8-F1
#
_entry.id   AF-A0A969X1E8-F1
#
_cell.length_a   1.000
_cell.length_b   1.000
_cell.length_c   1.000
_cell.angle_alpha   90.00
_cell.angle_beta   90.00
_cell.angle_gamma   90.00
#
_symmetry.space_group_name_H-M   'P 1'
#
loop_
_entity.id
_entity.type
_entity.pdbx_description
1 polymer ?
#
loop_
_entity_poly.entity_id
_entity_poly.type
_entity_poly.pdbx_seq_one_letter_code
_entity_poly.pdbx_strand_id
1 'polypeptide(L)'
;MTNKKKYIGEVEESKAGNSALKVNQGIEQPPQVNPSFRKYKRVKRILTISDYVNGILAGNVNVLSQAITLVESRLPEHQDLAQQIIEKCLSLGKKSVRLGITGVPGVGKSTFIEALGMEVVNKGHKLAVLAVDPSSERSGGSILGDKTRMEELSVQKNAFIRPSPSAGSLGGVARKTRESIVLCEAAGYDTIFIETVGVGQSETAVHSMVDFFLLLMLSGAGDELQGIKRGIMEMADAIAITKADGNNVQKAKLAQAQYQNALHLFPQTESKWTPIVLTCSSLEKTGIGEIWETIKNYETHARENGFFEKNRLRQSKYWLFEALNAALKERFYDDSLVKTELKKLEIEIENDKISSFVAASKLLDIYFKKK
;
A
#
# COMPACT_ATOMS: atom_id res chain seq x y z
N MET A 1 -36.07 0.52 34.27
CA MET A 1 -35.02 1.22 35.06
C MET A 1 -34.28 2.09 34.06
N THR A 2 -34.51 3.40 33.95
CA THR A 2 -34.22 4.44 34.95
C THR A 2 -35.19 5.63 34.77
N ASN A 3 -35.96 5.93 35.82
CA ASN A 3 -36.82 7.11 35.92
C ASN A 3 -35.97 8.33 36.33
N LYS A 4 -35.91 9.37 35.48
CA LYS A 4 -35.39 10.69 35.87
C LYS A 4 -36.53 11.56 36.38
N LYS A 5 -36.38 12.01 37.63
CA LYS A 5 -37.32 12.79 38.43
C LYS A 5 -37.59 14.17 37.82
N LYS A 6 -38.88 14.56 37.85
CA LYS A 6 -39.39 15.94 37.76
C LYS A 6 -38.81 16.77 38.91
N TYR A 7 -38.21 17.92 38.61
CA TYR A 7 -38.11 19.03 39.55
C TYR A 7 -39.09 20.11 39.10
N ILE A 8 -40.06 20.40 39.96
CA ILE A 8 -40.98 21.54 39.86
C ILE A 8 -40.41 22.57 40.84
N GLY A 9 -39.97 23.71 40.32
CA GLY A 9 -39.62 24.88 41.11
C GLY A 9 -40.48 26.03 40.59
N GLU A 10 -41.45 26.43 41.41
CA GLU A 10 -42.28 27.62 41.22
C GLU A 10 -41.38 28.86 41.27
N VAL A 11 -41.55 29.77 40.30
CA VAL A 11 -40.99 31.12 40.35
C VAL A 11 -42.14 32.09 40.11
N GLU A 12 -42.33 32.96 41.09
CA GLU A 12 -43.40 33.94 41.21
C GLU A 12 -43.52 34.89 40.00
N GLU A 13 -44.76 35.16 39.60
CA GLU A 13 -45.11 36.20 38.64
C GLU A 13 -44.89 37.60 39.24
N SER A 14 -43.98 38.37 38.64
CA SER A 14 -44.01 39.84 38.74
C SER A 14 -44.39 40.43 37.37
N LYS A 15 -45.51 41.17 37.36
CA LYS A 15 -45.98 41.95 36.22
C LYS A 15 -45.22 43.28 36.15
N ALA A 16 -44.65 43.60 34.99
CA ALA A 16 -44.93 44.85 34.23
C ALA A 16 -43.88 45.10 33.13
N GLY A 17 -44.36 45.46 31.93
CA GLY A 17 -43.62 46.33 30.99
C GLY A 17 -43.24 45.74 29.63
N ASN A 18 -44.13 45.86 28.64
CA ASN A 18 -43.90 45.91 27.19
C ASN A 18 -42.71 45.11 26.61
N SER A 19 -42.92 43.81 26.40
CA SER A 19 -42.13 43.03 25.44
C SER A 19 -42.84 43.02 24.08
N ALA A 20 -42.17 43.53 23.04
CA ALA A 20 -42.65 43.54 21.64
C ALA A 20 -42.55 42.15 20.95
N LEU A 21 -42.26 41.08 21.70
CA LEU A 21 -42.02 39.75 21.15
C LEU A 21 -43.28 38.87 21.28
N LYS A 22 -43.99 38.70 20.16
CA LYS A 22 -44.96 37.60 19.99
C LYS A 22 -44.18 36.29 19.84
N VAL A 23 -44.23 35.45 20.86
CA VAL A 23 -43.73 34.07 20.76
C VAL A 23 -44.78 33.25 20.01
N ASN A 24 -44.50 32.91 18.75
CA ASN A 24 -45.32 31.97 17.99
C ASN A 24 -45.07 30.54 18.50
N GLN A 25 -46.11 29.70 18.52
CA GLN A 25 -45.96 28.28 18.81
C GLN A 25 -44.95 27.67 17.83
N GLY A 26 -43.96 26.95 18.38
CA GLY A 26 -42.94 26.28 17.59
C GLY A 26 -43.57 25.26 16.65
N ILE A 27 -43.10 25.27 15.39
CA ILE A 27 -43.46 24.27 14.38
C ILE A 27 -42.89 22.91 14.82
N GLU A 28 -43.66 21.84 14.66
CA GLU A 28 -43.16 20.48 14.90
C GLU A 28 -41.88 20.23 14.09
N GLN A 29 -40.86 19.66 14.74
CA GLN A 29 -39.61 19.35 14.06
C GLN A 29 -39.89 18.44 12.86
N PRO A 30 -39.49 18.84 11.64
CA PRO A 30 -39.63 17.96 10.50
C PRO A 30 -38.80 16.69 10.72
N PRO A 31 -39.26 15.54 10.18
CA PRO A 31 -38.56 14.28 10.37
C PRO A 31 -37.11 14.37 9.86
N GLN A 32 -36.16 13.93 10.69
CA GLN A 32 -34.73 13.91 10.36
C GLN A 32 -34.39 13.00 9.15
N VAL A 33 -35.31 12.13 8.77
CA VAL A 33 -35.19 11.22 7.64
C VAL A 33 -36.35 11.48 6.70
N ASN A 34 -36.05 11.64 5.41
CA ASN A 34 -37.07 11.89 4.38
C ASN A 34 -38.14 10.78 4.42
N PRO A 35 -39.42 11.09 4.73
CA PRO A 35 -40.49 10.09 4.83
C PRO A 35 -40.82 9.42 3.49
N SER A 36 -40.37 10.01 2.37
CA SER A 36 -40.44 9.42 1.02
C SER A 36 -39.26 8.50 0.68
N PHE A 37 -38.33 8.27 1.62
CA PHE A 37 -37.17 7.40 1.41
C PHE A 37 -37.60 5.94 1.29
N ARG A 38 -37.91 5.50 0.07
CA ARG A 38 -37.97 4.07 -0.26
C ARG A 38 -36.55 3.53 -0.30
N LYS A 39 -36.22 2.58 0.59
CA LYS A 39 -35.06 1.70 0.43
C LYS A 39 -35.24 0.97 -0.90
N TYR A 40 -34.63 1.48 -1.97
CA TYR A 40 -34.37 0.66 -3.14
C TYR A 40 -33.52 -0.50 -2.64
N LYS A 41 -34.11 -1.70 -2.50
CA LYS A 41 -33.35 -2.94 -2.43
C LYS A 41 -32.64 -3.04 -3.78
N ARG A 42 -31.47 -2.40 -3.91
CA ARG A 42 -30.51 -2.76 -4.95
C ARG A 42 -30.23 -4.23 -4.69
N VAL A 43 -30.82 -5.10 -5.49
CA VAL A 43 -30.39 -6.50 -5.58
C VAL A 43 -28.92 -6.39 -5.97
N LYS A 44 -28.03 -6.58 -5.00
CA LYS A 44 -26.59 -6.51 -5.22
C LYS A 44 -26.31 -7.68 -6.17
N ARG A 45 -26.12 -7.39 -7.46
CA ARG A 45 -25.78 -8.41 -8.44
C ARG A 45 -24.49 -9.07 -7.95
N ILE A 46 -24.60 -10.32 -7.52
CA ILE A 46 -23.46 -11.14 -7.16
C ILE A 46 -22.75 -11.42 -8.48
N LEU A 47 -21.54 -10.90 -8.62
CA LEU A 47 -20.73 -11.13 -9.80
C LEU A 47 -20.18 -12.55 -9.74
N THR A 48 -20.31 -13.28 -10.84
CA THR A 48 -19.64 -14.57 -11.00
C THR A 48 -18.15 -14.37 -11.27
N ILE A 49 -17.34 -15.43 -11.16
CA ILE A 49 -15.92 -15.39 -11.52
C ILE A 49 -15.73 -14.85 -12.95
N SER A 50 -16.56 -15.31 -13.89
CA SER A 50 -16.50 -14.88 -15.29
C SER A 50 -16.88 -13.41 -15.45
N ASP A 51 -17.85 -12.89 -14.69
CA ASP A 51 -18.17 -11.47 -14.68
C ASP A 51 -16.99 -10.62 -14.20
N TYR A 52 -16.29 -11.08 -13.14
CA TYR A 52 -15.07 -10.42 -12.65
C TYR A 52 -13.98 -10.41 -13.70
N VAL A 53 -13.63 -11.56 -14.25
CA VAL A 53 -12.55 -11.70 -15.24
C VAL A 53 -12.85 -10.85 -16.48
N ASN A 54 -14.05 -10.96 -17.05
CA ASN A 54 -14.43 -10.19 -18.23
C ASN A 54 -14.44 -8.69 -17.96
N GLY A 55 -14.93 -8.27 -16.79
CA GLY A 55 -14.92 -6.86 -16.38
C GLY A 55 -13.51 -6.31 -16.20
N ILE A 56 -12.60 -7.09 -15.59
CA ILE A 56 -11.19 -6.73 -15.45
C ILE A 56 -10.54 -6.58 -16.83
N LEU A 57 -10.66 -7.58 -17.71
CA LEU A 57 -10.07 -7.54 -19.06
C LEU A 57 -10.62 -6.39 -19.92
N ALA A 58 -11.88 -6.01 -19.71
CA ALA A 58 -12.49 -4.85 -20.35
C ALA A 58 -12.02 -3.50 -19.75
N GLY A 59 -11.15 -3.50 -18.74
CA GLY A 59 -10.65 -2.29 -18.08
C GLY A 59 -11.68 -1.61 -17.18
N ASN A 60 -12.68 -2.34 -16.67
CA ASN A 60 -13.70 -1.76 -15.79
C ASN A 60 -13.14 -1.51 -14.39
N VAL A 61 -12.83 -0.24 -14.09
CA VAL A 61 -12.25 0.20 -12.81
C VAL A 61 -13.06 -0.21 -11.59
N ASN A 62 -14.41 -0.25 -11.69
CA ASN A 62 -15.25 -0.66 -10.58
C ASN A 62 -15.11 -2.16 -10.28
N VAL A 63 -15.07 -2.99 -11.33
CA VAL A 63 -14.88 -4.44 -11.19
C VAL A 63 -13.48 -4.75 -10.66
N LEU A 64 -12.45 -4.06 -11.18
CA LEU A 64 -11.08 -4.16 -10.67
C LEU A 64 -11.01 -3.81 -9.17
N SER A 65 -11.61 -2.69 -8.77
CA SER A 65 -11.64 -2.25 -7.37
C SER A 65 -12.33 -3.27 -6.46
N GLN A 66 -13.42 -3.89 -6.93
CA GLN A 66 -14.12 -4.95 -6.19
C GLN A 66 -13.30 -6.22 -6.09
N ALA A 67 -12.62 -6.63 -7.15
CA ALA A 67 -11.73 -7.79 -7.14
C ALA A 67 -10.56 -7.61 -6.18
N ILE A 68 -9.92 -6.43 -6.19
CA ILE A 68 -8.88 -6.08 -5.20
C ILE A 68 -9.47 -6.09 -3.78
N THR A 69 -10.70 -5.61 -3.58
CA THR A 69 -11.35 -5.68 -2.26
C THR A 69 -11.58 -7.13 -1.79
N LEU A 70 -11.81 -8.08 -2.70
CA LEU A 70 -11.88 -9.51 -2.36
C LEU A 70 -10.52 -10.04 -1.91
N VAL A 71 -9.44 -9.70 -2.64
CA VAL A 71 -8.05 -10.03 -2.28
C VAL A 71 -7.69 -9.53 -0.88
N GLU A 72 -8.12 -8.32 -0.54
CA GLU A 72 -7.83 -7.71 0.76
C GLU A 72 -8.67 -8.29 1.91
N SER A 73 -9.72 -9.04 1.59
CA SER A 73 -10.66 -9.57 2.57
C SER A 73 -10.05 -10.65 3.47
N ARG A 74 -10.56 -10.75 4.69
CA ARG A 74 -10.25 -11.80 5.66
C ARG A 74 -11.24 -12.97 5.62
N LEU A 75 -12.32 -12.85 4.85
CA LEU A 75 -13.33 -13.90 4.77
C LEU A 75 -12.81 -15.03 3.86
N PRO A 76 -12.81 -16.29 4.30
CA PRO A 76 -12.30 -17.42 3.50
C PRO A 76 -12.98 -17.54 2.13
N GLU A 77 -14.30 -17.32 2.07
CA GLU A 77 -15.07 -17.36 0.82
C GLU A 77 -14.61 -16.30 -0.19
N HIS A 78 -14.27 -15.10 0.28
CA HIS A 78 -13.75 -14.04 -0.58
C HIS A 78 -12.33 -14.35 -1.06
N GLN A 79 -11.51 -14.94 -0.20
CA GLN A 79 -10.14 -15.33 -0.55
C GLN A 79 -10.13 -16.42 -1.61
N ASP A 80 -10.99 -17.45 -1.48
CA ASP A 80 -11.14 -18.50 -2.49
C ASP A 80 -11.60 -17.93 -3.84
N LEU A 81 -12.64 -17.08 -3.82
CA LEU A 81 -13.11 -16.39 -5.01
C LEU A 81 -12.01 -15.54 -5.66
N ALA A 82 -11.24 -14.80 -4.86
CA ALA A 82 -10.13 -13.98 -5.35
C ALA A 82 -9.03 -14.82 -6.01
N GLN A 83 -8.65 -15.95 -5.42
CA GLN A 83 -7.65 -16.86 -6.01
C GLN A 83 -8.11 -17.39 -7.37
N GLN A 84 -9.36 -17.81 -7.48
CA GLN A 84 -9.92 -18.28 -8.77
C GLN A 84 -9.93 -17.18 -9.84
N ILE A 85 -10.17 -15.91 -9.47
CA ILE A 85 -10.10 -14.77 -10.38
C ILE A 85 -8.64 -14.52 -10.80
N ILE A 86 -7.71 -14.49 -9.85
CA ILE A 86 -6.28 -14.25 -10.11
C ILE A 86 -5.72 -15.31 -11.04
N GLU A 87 -6.00 -16.59 -10.79
CA GLU A 87 -5.50 -17.71 -11.60
C GLU A 87 -5.91 -17.56 -13.08
N LYS A 88 -7.16 -17.17 -13.34
CA LYS A 88 -7.62 -16.90 -14.70
C LYS A 88 -6.95 -15.67 -15.31
N CYS A 89 -6.74 -14.62 -14.53
CA CYS A 89 -6.07 -13.39 -14.97
C CYS A 89 -4.57 -13.57 -15.25
N LEU A 90 -3.87 -14.49 -14.56
CA LEU A 90 -2.42 -14.73 -14.72
C LEU A 90 -2.04 -15.05 -16.18
N SER A 91 -2.86 -15.85 -16.86
CA SER A 91 -2.61 -16.27 -18.25
C SER A 91 -2.93 -15.19 -19.30
N LEU A 92 -3.62 -14.11 -18.90
CA LEU A 92 -4.20 -13.11 -19.79
C LEU A 92 -3.60 -11.70 -19.61
N GLY A 93 -2.80 -11.51 -18.56
CA GLY A 93 -2.21 -10.22 -18.21
C GLY A 93 -1.14 -9.76 -19.20
N LYS A 94 -1.14 -8.46 -19.52
CA LYS A 94 -0.03 -7.83 -20.24
C LYS A 94 1.15 -7.63 -19.31
N LYS A 95 2.38 -7.75 -19.82
CA LYS A 95 3.58 -7.42 -19.05
C LYS A 95 3.63 -5.91 -18.81
N SER A 96 3.64 -5.50 -17.55
CA SER A 96 3.85 -4.10 -17.13
C SER A 96 5.31 -3.81 -16.82
N VAL A 97 5.64 -2.55 -16.55
CA VAL A 97 6.83 -2.13 -15.79
C VAL A 97 6.42 -1.83 -14.35
N ARG A 98 7.06 -2.49 -13.38
CA ARG A 98 6.77 -2.34 -11.95
C ARG A 98 7.85 -1.51 -11.29
N LEU A 99 7.48 -0.37 -10.72
CA LEU A 99 8.38 0.59 -10.09
C LEU A 99 8.11 0.66 -8.59
N GLY A 100 9.10 0.29 -7.77
CA GLY A 100 9.08 0.52 -6.33
C GLY A 100 9.58 1.93 -6.03
N ILE A 101 8.84 2.70 -5.26
CA ILE A 101 9.22 4.07 -4.87
C ILE A 101 9.25 4.15 -3.36
N THR A 102 10.43 4.45 -2.81
CA THR A 102 10.64 4.60 -1.37
C THR A 102 11.35 5.90 -1.04
N GLY A 103 11.29 6.30 0.23
CA GLY A 103 12.01 7.45 0.74
C GLY A 103 11.53 7.82 2.14
N VAL A 104 12.35 8.57 2.86
CA VAL A 104 12.05 8.98 4.23
C VAL A 104 10.78 9.86 4.29
N PRO A 105 10.04 9.85 5.41
CA PRO A 105 8.93 10.79 5.60
C PRO A 105 9.35 12.23 5.32
N GLY A 106 8.52 12.98 4.59
CA GLY A 106 8.81 14.39 4.26
C GLY A 106 9.71 14.61 3.04
N VAL A 107 10.23 13.55 2.40
CA VAL A 107 11.03 13.66 1.16
C VAL A 107 10.23 14.26 -0.02
N GLY A 108 8.90 14.20 0.03
CA GLY A 108 8.03 14.66 -1.07
C GLY A 108 7.55 13.55 -1.98
N LYS A 109 7.56 12.29 -1.49
CA LYS A 109 7.18 11.10 -2.25
C LYS A 109 5.82 11.17 -2.93
N SER A 110 4.75 11.57 -2.24
CA SER A 110 3.42 11.63 -2.87
C SER A 110 3.35 12.69 -3.97
N THR A 111 3.97 13.86 -3.76
CA THR A 111 4.09 14.91 -4.78
C THR A 111 4.93 14.45 -5.97
N PHE A 112 5.99 13.67 -5.71
CA PHE A 112 6.81 13.06 -6.76
C PHE A 112 6.03 12.02 -7.57
N ILE A 113 5.28 11.14 -6.89
CA ILE A 113 4.45 10.11 -7.53
C ILE A 113 3.38 10.77 -8.41
N GLU A 114 2.75 11.85 -7.95
CA GLU A 114 1.82 12.62 -8.77
C GLU A 114 2.52 13.20 -10.02
N ALA A 115 3.64 13.91 -9.85
CA ALA A 115 4.36 14.52 -10.97
C ALA A 115 4.85 13.49 -12.00
N LEU A 116 5.48 12.41 -11.54
CA LEU A 116 5.93 11.31 -12.40
C LEU A 116 4.74 10.56 -13.02
N GLY A 117 3.67 10.36 -12.25
CA GLY A 117 2.48 9.68 -12.74
C GLY A 117 1.78 10.47 -13.85
N MET A 118 1.72 11.80 -13.73
CA MET A 118 1.23 12.68 -14.78
C MET A 118 2.12 12.62 -16.03
N GLU A 119 3.45 12.59 -15.89
CA GLU A 119 4.38 12.40 -17.02
C GLU A 119 4.10 11.09 -17.76
N VAL A 120 3.92 9.98 -17.03
CA VAL A 120 3.60 8.66 -17.57
C VAL A 120 2.26 8.67 -18.32
N VAL A 121 1.20 9.22 -17.70
CA VAL A 121 -0.14 9.29 -18.31
C VAL A 121 -0.14 10.20 -19.54
N ASN A 122 0.58 11.33 -19.50
CA ASN A 122 0.70 12.26 -20.63
C ASN A 122 1.43 11.63 -21.83
N LYS A 123 2.32 10.67 -21.59
CA LYS A 123 2.95 9.83 -22.65
C LYS A 123 2.05 8.69 -23.15
N GLY A 124 0.81 8.59 -22.68
CA GLY A 124 -0.20 7.65 -23.16
C GLY A 124 -0.26 6.32 -22.42
N HIS A 125 0.51 6.15 -21.35
CA HIS A 125 0.52 4.92 -20.55
C HIS A 125 -0.69 4.82 -19.61
N LYS A 126 -1.02 3.60 -19.20
CA LYS A 126 -2.02 3.32 -18.16
C LYS A 126 -1.31 2.97 -16.86
N LEU A 127 -1.46 3.85 -15.87
CA LEU A 127 -0.75 3.77 -14.60
C LEU A 127 -1.64 3.26 -13.47
N ALA A 128 -1.17 2.25 -12.73
CA ALA A 128 -1.71 1.89 -11.43
C ALA A 128 -0.73 2.31 -10.31
N VAL A 129 -1.21 2.90 -9.23
CA VAL A 129 -0.44 3.24 -8.03
C VAL A 129 -1.00 2.44 -6.85
N LEU A 130 -0.16 1.60 -6.25
CA LEU A 130 -0.49 0.71 -5.13
C LEU A 130 0.37 1.08 -3.93
N ALA A 131 -0.24 1.42 -2.80
CA ALA A 131 0.52 1.71 -1.57
C ALA A 131 0.73 0.45 -0.72
N VAL A 132 1.86 0.40 -0.01
CA VAL A 132 2.24 -0.64 0.95
C VAL A 132 2.59 0.04 2.28
N ASP A 133 1.66 -0.04 3.24
CA ASP A 133 1.80 0.52 4.58
C ASP A 133 1.59 -0.57 5.66
N PRO A 134 2.66 -1.07 6.30
CA PRO A 134 2.53 -2.02 7.40
C PRO A 134 1.91 -1.40 8.67
N SER A 135 1.94 -0.08 8.83
CA SER A 135 1.35 0.60 10.00
C SER A 135 -0.19 0.59 9.99
N SER A 136 -0.78 0.26 8.83
CA SER A 136 -2.22 0.05 8.65
C SER A 136 -2.82 -1.04 9.55
N GLU A 137 -1.99 -1.89 10.18
CA GLU A 137 -2.39 -2.81 11.23
C GLU A 137 -3.11 -2.12 12.40
N ARG A 138 -2.70 -0.91 12.78
CA ARG A 138 -3.29 -0.16 13.90
C ARG A 138 -4.52 0.67 13.52
N SER A 139 -4.56 1.17 12.28
CA SER A 139 -5.61 2.10 11.83
C SER A 139 -6.79 1.43 11.13
N GLY A 140 -6.70 0.14 10.81
CA GLY A 140 -7.73 -0.55 10.03
C GLY A 140 -7.74 -0.17 8.56
N GLY A 141 -6.62 0.37 8.05
CA GLY A 141 -6.41 0.84 6.69
C GLY A 141 -6.96 2.24 6.39
N SER A 142 -6.49 2.82 5.28
CA SER A 142 -6.84 4.17 4.85
C SER A 142 -7.84 4.09 3.69
N ILE A 143 -9.09 4.48 3.92
CA ILE A 143 -10.13 4.47 2.86
C ILE A 143 -9.90 5.63 1.87
N LEU A 144 -9.35 6.76 2.33
CA LEU A 144 -9.29 8.02 1.57
C LEU A 144 -7.91 8.71 1.58
N GLY A 145 -7.02 8.41 2.54
CA GLY A 145 -5.89 9.27 2.89
C GLY A 145 -4.76 9.36 1.86
N ASP A 146 -4.62 8.36 0.99
CA ASP A 146 -3.60 8.40 -0.09
C ASP A 146 -4.15 9.03 -1.37
N LYS A 147 -5.46 8.91 -1.62
CA LYS A 147 -6.10 9.48 -2.82
C LYS A 147 -6.20 11.01 -2.75
N THR A 148 -6.32 11.59 -1.55
CA THR A 148 -6.34 13.05 -1.37
C THR A 148 -4.98 13.71 -1.49
N ARG A 149 -3.88 12.95 -1.57
CA ARG A 149 -2.51 13.49 -1.75
C ARG A 149 -2.07 13.55 -3.21
N MET A 150 -2.86 12.97 -4.11
CA MET A 150 -2.61 12.90 -5.55
C MET A 150 -3.83 13.44 -6.32
N GLU A 151 -4.12 14.72 -6.13
CA GLU A 151 -5.29 15.41 -6.68
C GLU A 151 -5.35 15.36 -8.21
N GLU A 152 -4.26 15.71 -8.91
CA GLU A 152 -4.22 15.77 -10.38
C GLU A 152 -4.30 14.36 -11.00
N LEU A 153 -3.56 13.41 -10.40
CA LEU A 153 -3.48 12.05 -10.93
C LEU A 153 -4.77 11.27 -10.67
N SER A 154 -5.44 11.50 -9.54
CA SER A 154 -6.64 10.73 -9.14
C SER A 154 -7.86 10.90 -10.05
N VAL A 155 -7.89 11.97 -10.84
CA VAL A 155 -8.96 12.28 -11.81
C VAL A 155 -8.63 11.81 -13.23
N GLN A 156 -7.41 11.34 -13.48
CA GLN A 156 -7.01 10.84 -14.80
C GLN A 156 -7.69 9.51 -15.12
N LYS A 157 -8.28 9.41 -16.31
CA LYS A 157 -8.94 8.18 -16.78
C LYS A 157 -7.99 7.00 -16.92
N ASN A 158 -6.72 7.28 -17.22
CA ASN A 158 -5.67 6.28 -17.38
C ASN A 158 -4.89 6.02 -16.09
N ALA A 159 -5.30 6.59 -14.96
CA ALA A 159 -4.71 6.33 -13.66
C ALA A 159 -5.66 5.55 -12.74
N PHE A 160 -5.12 4.63 -11.95
CA PHE A 160 -5.83 3.94 -10.89
C PHE A 160 -5.00 4.00 -9.62
N ILE A 161 -5.60 4.45 -8.52
CA ILE A 161 -4.91 4.58 -7.24
C ILE A 161 -5.61 3.70 -6.22
N ARG A 162 -4.87 2.76 -5.63
CA ARG A 162 -5.33 1.90 -4.54
C ARG A 162 -4.51 2.19 -3.28
N PRO A 163 -5.13 2.73 -2.22
CA PRO A 163 -4.50 2.88 -0.91
C PRO A 163 -4.04 1.54 -0.34
N SER A 164 -3.16 1.58 0.66
CA SER A 164 -2.66 0.35 1.29
C SER A 164 -3.81 -0.47 1.90
N PRO A 165 -3.80 -1.80 1.71
CA PRO A 165 -4.84 -2.65 2.24
C PRO A 165 -4.85 -2.62 3.77
N SER A 166 -6.04 -2.75 4.35
CA SER A 166 -6.21 -2.84 5.80
C SER A 166 -5.66 -4.16 6.35
N ALA A 167 -4.84 -4.05 7.39
CA ALA A 167 -4.60 -5.05 8.43
C ALA A 167 -3.96 -6.41 8.03
N GLY A 168 -2.91 -6.77 8.78
CA GLY A 168 -2.15 -8.01 8.67
C GLY A 168 -0.65 -7.73 8.72
N SER A 169 0.15 -8.76 9.00
CA SER A 169 1.60 -8.64 9.02
C SER A 169 2.12 -8.05 7.71
N LEU A 170 3.33 -7.47 7.74
CA LEU A 170 3.97 -6.96 6.52
C LEU A 170 3.91 -7.97 5.35
N GLY A 171 4.09 -9.27 5.64
CA GLY A 171 3.96 -10.33 4.63
C GLY A 171 2.55 -10.46 4.05
N GLY A 172 1.51 -10.28 4.86
CA GLY A 172 0.11 -10.28 4.41
C GLY A 172 -0.23 -9.08 3.52
N VAL A 173 0.23 -7.88 3.89
CA VAL A 173 0.07 -6.66 3.06
C VAL A 173 0.77 -6.85 1.73
N ALA A 174 2.03 -7.27 1.75
CA ALA A 174 2.84 -7.42 0.55
C ALA A 174 2.31 -8.53 -0.39
N ARG A 175 1.76 -9.63 0.16
CA ARG A 175 1.06 -10.65 -0.65
C ARG A 175 -0.15 -10.06 -1.38
N LYS A 176 -1.01 -9.32 -0.68
CA LYS A 176 -2.21 -8.69 -1.26
C LYS A 176 -1.83 -7.69 -2.36
N THR A 177 -0.77 -6.93 -2.16
CA THR A 177 -0.24 -6.02 -3.18
C THR A 177 0.22 -6.78 -4.42
N ARG A 178 0.97 -7.89 -4.25
CA ARG A 178 1.41 -8.72 -5.37
C ARG A 178 0.24 -9.32 -6.16
N GLU A 179 -0.80 -9.76 -5.49
CA GLU A 179 -2.02 -10.25 -6.14
C GLU A 179 -2.76 -9.11 -6.88
N SER A 180 -2.78 -7.91 -6.30
CA SER A 180 -3.34 -6.71 -6.93
C SER A 180 -2.57 -6.28 -8.19
N ILE A 181 -1.25 -6.44 -8.22
CA ILE A 181 -0.42 -6.21 -9.42
C ILE A 181 -0.95 -7.06 -10.60
N VAL A 182 -1.23 -8.35 -10.36
CA VAL A 182 -1.76 -9.25 -11.41
C VAL A 182 -3.10 -8.77 -11.95
N LEU A 183 -3.99 -8.32 -11.07
CA LEU A 183 -5.30 -7.80 -11.47
C LEU A 183 -5.17 -6.49 -12.29
N CYS A 184 -4.24 -5.61 -11.92
CA CYS A 184 -3.94 -4.40 -12.68
C CYS A 184 -3.35 -4.73 -14.06
N GLU A 185 -2.41 -5.68 -14.14
CA GLU A 185 -1.83 -6.15 -15.42
C GLU A 185 -2.92 -6.74 -16.34
N ALA A 186 -3.85 -7.52 -15.79
CA ALA A 186 -5.00 -8.04 -16.52
C ALA A 186 -5.99 -6.95 -16.97
N ALA A 187 -6.12 -5.86 -16.19
CA ALA A 187 -6.91 -4.69 -16.59
C ALA A 187 -6.23 -3.79 -17.64
N GLY A 188 -5.03 -4.16 -18.08
CA GLY A 188 -4.28 -3.46 -19.13
C GLY A 188 -3.51 -2.24 -18.63
N TYR A 189 -3.22 -2.15 -17.33
CA TYR A 189 -2.24 -1.20 -16.80
C TYR A 189 -0.83 -1.69 -17.18
N ASP A 190 -0.10 -0.86 -17.90
CA ASP A 190 1.23 -1.18 -18.42
C ASP A 190 2.36 -0.62 -17.53
N THR A 191 2.02 0.26 -16.59
CA THR A 191 2.94 0.81 -15.59
C THR A 191 2.31 0.68 -14.21
N ILE A 192 3.06 0.16 -13.24
CA ILE A 192 2.58 -0.03 -11.87
C ILE A 192 3.59 0.56 -10.90
N PHE A 193 3.17 1.57 -10.14
CA PHE A 193 3.94 2.16 -9.05
C PHE A 193 3.55 1.49 -7.74
N ILE A 194 4.55 1.10 -6.96
CA ILE A 194 4.40 0.51 -5.63
C ILE A 194 5.09 1.45 -4.65
N GLU A 195 4.29 2.16 -3.86
CA GLU A 195 4.78 3.14 -2.89
C GLU A 195 4.94 2.47 -1.51
N THR A 196 6.09 2.64 -0.86
CA THR A 196 6.22 2.32 0.57
C THR A 196 5.73 3.49 1.41
N VAL A 197 5.09 3.23 2.55
CA VAL A 197 4.77 4.27 3.53
C VAL A 197 5.74 4.15 4.72
N GLY A 198 6.75 5.02 4.75
CA GLY A 198 7.66 5.19 5.90
C GLY A 198 8.98 4.42 5.81
N VAL A 199 9.70 4.41 6.95
CA VAL A 199 10.99 3.72 7.15
C VAL A 199 10.77 2.38 7.85
N GLY A 200 11.16 1.26 7.24
CA GLY A 200 10.81 -0.06 7.77
C GLY A 200 11.48 -1.27 7.11
N GLN A 201 10.78 -2.41 7.17
CA GLN A 201 11.11 -3.67 6.44
C GLN A 201 10.30 -3.77 5.13
N SER A 202 9.41 -2.82 4.87
CA SER A 202 8.56 -2.76 3.68
C SER A 202 9.35 -2.62 2.38
N GLU A 203 10.53 -2.04 2.44
CA GLU A 203 11.43 -1.75 1.33
C GLU A 203 11.90 -3.04 0.67
N THR A 204 12.31 -4.02 1.48
CA THR A 204 12.70 -5.36 0.99
C THR A 204 11.50 -6.08 0.37
N ALA A 205 10.32 -5.96 0.98
CA ALA A 205 9.10 -6.57 0.44
C ALA A 205 8.72 -5.95 -0.91
N VAL A 206 8.77 -4.62 -1.04
CA VAL A 206 8.53 -3.93 -2.32
C VAL A 206 9.58 -4.28 -3.36
N HIS A 207 10.88 -4.27 -3.00
CA HIS A 207 11.95 -4.68 -3.90
C HIS A 207 11.74 -6.12 -4.45
N SER A 208 11.17 -7.02 -3.65
CA SER A 208 10.85 -8.40 -4.05
C SER A 208 9.68 -8.55 -5.04
N MET A 209 9.03 -7.46 -5.46
CA MET A 209 7.87 -7.50 -6.37
C MET A 209 7.94 -6.49 -7.52
N VAL A 210 9.02 -5.73 -7.66
CA VAL A 210 9.19 -4.67 -8.67
C VAL A 210 10.36 -4.95 -9.61
N ASP A 211 10.37 -4.34 -10.78
CA ASP A 211 11.47 -4.46 -11.73
C ASP A 211 12.54 -3.39 -11.50
N PHE A 212 12.12 -2.19 -11.10
CA PHE A 212 12.98 -1.05 -10.82
C PHE A 212 12.69 -0.51 -9.42
N PHE A 213 13.71 -0.19 -8.65
CA PHE A 213 13.59 0.37 -7.30
C PHE A 213 14.22 1.77 -7.22
N LEU A 214 13.36 2.78 -7.04
CA LEU A 214 13.73 4.19 -6.96
C LEU A 214 13.72 4.67 -5.51
N LEU A 215 14.88 5.17 -5.05
CA LEU A 215 15.04 5.78 -3.74
C LEU A 215 14.99 7.31 -3.85
N LEU A 216 14.04 7.93 -3.16
CA LEU A 216 13.93 9.38 -3.04
C LEU A 216 14.73 9.88 -1.83
N MET A 217 15.46 10.98 -2.04
CA MET A 217 16.42 11.55 -1.09
C MET A 217 16.29 13.06 -0.98
N LEU A 218 16.73 13.63 0.14
CA LEU A 218 16.89 15.08 0.33
C LEU A 218 18.37 15.49 0.20
N SER A 219 18.61 16.72 -0.26
CA SER A 219 19.95 17.30 -0.42
C SER A 219 20.71 17.54 0.90
N GLY A 220 20.00 17.61 2.04
CA GLY A 220 20.56 17.88 3.37
C GLY A 220 20.88 16.63 4.20
N ALA A 221 20.71 15.44 3.63
CA ALA A 221 20.83 14.14 4.31
C ALA A 221 22.29 13.70 4.57
N GLY A 222 23.25 14.63 4.66
CA GLY A 222 24.68 14.32 4.75
C GLY A 222 25.07 13.48 5.97
N ASP A 223 24.47 13.76 7.14
CA ASP A 223 24.59 12.92 8.35
C ASP A 223 23.58 11.76 8.38
N GLU A 224 22.54 11.82 7.55
CA GLU A 224 21.53 10.75 7.39
C GLU A 224 22.01 9.59 6.51
N LEU A 225 23.24 9.65 5.98
CA LEU A 225 23.91 8.51 5.37
C LEU A 225 24.08 7.35 6.37
N GLN A 226 24.07 7.64 7.69
CA GLN A 226 23.92 6.65 8.76
C GLN A 226 22.47 6.20 9.01
N GLY A 227 21.48 7.03 8.69
CA GLY A 227 20.04 6.74 8.88
C GLY A 227 19.43 5.90 7.76
N ILE A 228 19.96 6.02 6.54
CA ILE A 228 19.62 5.15 5.44
C ILE A 228 20.46 3.90 5.59
N LYS A 229 19.78 2.82 5.99
CA LYS A 229 20.41 1.51 6.13
C LYS A 229 21.13 1.19 4.82
N ARG A 230 22.42 0.86 4.92
CA ARG A 230 23.26 0.35 3.82
C ARG A 230 22.49 -0.60 2.89
N GLY A 231 21.64 -1.46 3.43
CA GLY A 231 20.80 -2.38 2.65
C GLY A 231 19.77 -1.73 1.70
N ILE A 232 19.23 -0.55 1.98
CA ILE A 232 18.27 0.13 1.08
C ILE A 232 18.99 0.75 -0.12
N MET A 233 20.17 1.34 0.10
CA MET A 233 20.98 1.89 -0.99
C MET A 233 21.45 0.80 -1.95
N GLU A 234 21.81 -0.38 -1.42
CA GLU A 234 22.22 -1.54 -2.22
C GLU A 234 21.09 -2.09 -3.11
N MET A 235 19.83 -1.79 -2.78
CA MET A 235 18.65 -2.18 -3.59
C MET A 235 18.27 -1.15 -4.67
N ALA A 236 18.84 0.06 -4.65
CA ALA A 236 18.39 1.14 -5.53
C ALA A 236 18.97 1.02 -6.95
N ASP A 237 18.10 0.97 -7.95
CA ASP A 237 18.48 1.06 -9.37
C ASP A 237 18.71 2.52 -9.80
N ALA A 238 18.09 3.46 -9.09
CA ALA A 238 18.41 4.88 -9.14
C ALA A 238 18.07 5.59 -7.83
N ILE A 239 18.69 6.75 -7.64
CA ILE A 239 18.40 7.68 -6.55
C ILE A 239 17.95 9.01 -7.15
N ALA A 240 16.86 9.60 -6.64
CA ALA A 240 16.45 10.95 -7.00
C ALA A 240 16.57 11.88 -5.79
N ILE A 241 17.45 12.88 -5.89
CA ILE A 241 17.54 13.98 -4.92
C ILE A 241 16.40 14.95 -5.21
N THR A 242 15.37 14.86 -4.40
CA THR A 242 14.15 15.65 -4.49
C THR A 242 14.32 17.07 -3.94
N LYS A 243 13.33 17.93 -4.21
CA LYS A 243 13.28 19.35 -3.80
C LYS A 243 14.46 20.16 -4.34
N ALA A 244 14.94 19.83 -5.53
CA ALA A 244 16.00 20.56 -6.21
C ALA A 244 15.47 21.85 -6.87
N ASP A 245 14.92 22.76 -6.06
CA ASP A 245 14.30 24.02 -6.47
C ASP A 245 14.87 25.22 -5.69
N GLY A 246 14.74 26.40 -6.27
CA GLY A 246 15.23 27.68 -5.71
C GLY A 246 16.67 27.60 -5.16
N ASN A 247 16.83 27.97 -3.89
CA ASN A 247 18.13 27.99 -3.20
C ASN A 247 18.69 26.59 -2.89
N ASN A 248 17.91 25.52 -3.12
CA ASN A 248 18.31 24.15 -2.83
C ASN A 248 18.98 23.44 -4.02
N VAL A 249 18.90 24.01 -5.24
CA VAL A 249 19.48 23.41 -6.45
C VAL A 249 20.96 23.06 -6.28
N GLN A 250 21.76 23.97 -5.73
CA GLN A 250 23.20 23.73 -5.55
C GLN A 250 23.48 22.63 -4.52
N LYS A 251 22.73 22.60 -3.42
CA LYS A 251 22.84 21.53 -2.42
C LYS A 251 22.44 20.18 -2.99
N ALA A 252 21.39 20.13 -3.81
CA ALA A 252 20.95 18.91 -4.48
C ALA A 252 22.00 18.37 -5.46
N LYS A 253 22.67 19.24 -6.21
CA LYS A 253 23.79 18.85 -7.09
C LYS A 253 25.00 18.32 -6.31
N LEU A 254 25.33 18.95 -5.18
CA LEU A 254 26.39 18.44 -4.30
C LEU A 254 26.06 17.05 -3.76
N ALA A 255 24.82 16.86 -3.26
CA ALA A 255 24.35 15.57 -2.80
C ALA A 255 24.35 14.52 -3.93
N GLN A 256 23.89 14.88 -5.13
CA GLN A 256 23.92 14.02 -6.30
C GLN A 256 25.33 13.48 -6.56
N ALA A 257 26.34 14.35 -6.58
CA ALA A 257 27.73 13.96 -6.80
C ALA A 257 28.25 13.04 -5.67
N GLN A 258 27.92 13.34 -4.41
CA GLN A 258 28.30 12.51 -3.26
C GLN A 258 27.71 11.10 -3.35
N TYR A 259 26.40 10.99 -3.61
CA TYR A 259 25.74 9.70 -3.75
C TYR A 259 26.20 8.93 -4.98
N GLN A 260 26.44 9.61 -6.11
CA GLN A 260 26.97 8.97 -7.31
C GLN A 260 28.34 8.32 -7.02
N ASN A 261 29.23 9.06 -6.35
CA ASN A 261 30.54 8.53 -5.95
C ASN A 261 30.42 7.35 -4.98
N ALA A 262 29.51 7.42 -4.01
CA ALA A 262 29.27 6.32 -3.08
C ALA A 262 28.75 5.07 -3.78
N LEU A 263 27.86 5.21 -4.76
CA LEU A 263 27.28 4.09 -5.50
C LEU A 263 28.34 3.34 -6.33
N HIS A 264 29.37 4.03 -6.81
CA HIS A 264 30.51 3.40 -7.50
C HIS A 264 31.37 2.51 -6.60
N LEU A 265 31.24 2.61 -5.27
CA LEU A 265 31.97 1.75 -4.32
C LEU A 265 31.26 0.41 -4.07
N PHE A 266 29.99 0.28 -4.47
CA PHE A 266 29.26 -0.98 -4.35
C PHE A 266 29.67 -1.97 -5.46
N PRO A 267 29.59 -3.29 -5.20
CA PRO A 267 29.78 -4.28 -6.24
C PRO A 267 28.76 -4.09 -7.36
N GLN A 268 29.12 -4.52 -8.57
CA GLN A 268 28.21 -4.49 -9.70
C GLN A 268 26.95 -5.32 -9.39
N THR A 269 25.79 -4.75 -9.71
CA THR A 269 24.50 -5.41 -9.54
C THR A 269 24.35 -6.60 -10.48
N GLU A 270 23.49 -7.56 -10.14
CA GLU A 270 23.22 -8.72 -11.01
C GLU A 270 22.61 -8.34 -12.37
N SER A 271 21.89 -7.21 -12.44
CA SER A 271 21.35 -6.64 -13.68
C SER A 271 22.45 -6.04 -14.55
N LYS A 272 23.69 -5.93 -14.05
CA LYS A 272 24.81 -5.20 -14.65
C LYS A 272 24.52 -3.72 -14.89
N TRP A 273 23.42 -3.22 -14.33
CA TRP A 273 23.07 -1.81 -14.37
C TRP A 273 23.90 -1.05 -13.35
N THR A 274 24.42 0.10 -13.73
CA THR A 274 25.08 1.02 -12.80
C THR A 274 24.04 2.01 -12.28
N PRO A 275 23.75 2.01 -10.97
CA PRO A 275 22.81 2.95 -10.39
C PRO A 275 23.15 4.41 -10.69
N ILE A 276 22.13 5.19 -11.02
CA ILE A 276 22.25 6.61 -11.42
C ILE A 276 21.64 7.49 -10.34
N VAL A 277 22.28 8.60 -10.02
CA VAL A 277 21.73 9.64 -9.14
C VAL A 277 21.30 10.84 -9.96
N LEU A 278 20.02 11.22 -9.83
CA LEU A 278 19.43 12.37 -10.50
C LEU A 278 18.97 13.41 -9.47
N THR A 279 18.66 14.62 -9.93
CA THR A 279 17.98 15.64 -9.13
C THR A 279 16.63 15.97 -9.76
N CYS A 280 15.65 16.32 -8.94
CA CYS A 280 14.35 16.74 -9.45
C CYS A 280 13.64 17.70 -8.49
N SER A 281 12.77 18.54 -9.05
CA SER A 281 11.72 19.23 -8.30
C SER A 281 10.36 18.79 -8.82
N SER A 282 9.58 18.13 -7.96
CA SER A 282 8.20 17.76 -8.30
C SER A 282 7.29 18.98 -8.39
N LEU A 283 7.62 20.06 -7.67
CA LEU A 283 6.86 21.32 -7.69
C LEU A 283 7.08 22.08 -9.00
N GLU A 284 8.35 22.22 -9.42
CA GLU A 284 8.70 22.91 -10.67
C GLU A 284 8.63 21.98 -11.90
N LYS A 285 8.33 20.68 -11.69
CA LYS A 285 8.29 19.62 -12.70
C LYS A 285 9.62 19.45 -13.48
N THR A 286 10.75 19.78 -12.84
CA THR A 286 12.10 19.64 -13.41
C THR A 286 12.72 18.30 -13.02
N GLY A 287 13.46 17.66 -13.93
CA GLY A 287 14.12 16.36 -13.67
C GLY A 287 13.19 15.15 -13.74
N ILE A 288 11.87 15.34 -13.85
CA ILE A 288 10.87 14.25 -13.83
C ILE A 288 10.93 13.41 -15.11
N GLY A 289 11.05 14.06 -16.28
CA GLY A 289 11.17 13.38 -17.57
C GLY A 289 12.44 12.55 -17.67
N GLU A 290 13.57 13.10 -17.19
CA GLU A 290 14.87 12.43 -17.16
C GLU A 290 14.85 11.18 -16.26
N ILE A 291 14.13 11.24 -15.13
CA ILE A 291 13.93 10.07 -14.27
C ILE A 291 13.09 9.01 -14.99
N TRP A 292 12.03 9.40 -15.70
CA TRP A 292 11.23 8.45 -16.47
C TRP A 292 12.06 7.79 -17.59
N GLU A 293 12.85 8.56 -18.33
CA GLU A 293 13.77 8.05 -19.34
C GLU A 293 14.80 7.09 -18.73
N THR A 294 15.32 7.39 -17.54
CA THR A 294 16.22 6.49 -16.80
C THR A 294 15.56 5.13 -16.52
N ILE A 295 14.29 5.13 -16.09
CA ILE A 295 13.53 3.90 -15.85
C ILE A 295 13.35 3.10 -17.15
N LYS A 296 13.06 3.78 -18.27
CA LYS A 296 12.93 3.14 -19.59
C LYS A 296 14.26 2.57 -20.09
N ASN A 297 15.37 3.27 -19.87
CA ASN A 297 16.70 2.80 -20.23
C ASN A 297 17.08 1.54 -19.44
N TYR A 298 16.79 1.51 -18.14
CA TYR A 298 16.94 0.29 -17.33
C TYR A 298 16.10 -0.85 -17.87
N GLU A 299 14.82 -0.61 -18.19
CA GLU A 299 13.95 -1.66 -18.71
C GLU A 299 14.53 -2.29 -19.98
N THR A 300 14.99 -1.46 -20.93
CA THR A 300 15.65 -1.92 -22.15
C THR A 300 16.88 -2.75 -21.82
N HIS A 301 17.80 -2.21 -21.00
CA HIS A 301 19.03 -2.90 -20.59
C HIS A 301 18.76 -4.25 -19.93
N ALA A 302 17.83 -4.30 -18.97
CA ALA A 302 17.48 -5.51 -18.24
C ALA A 302 16.76 -6.55 -19.13
N ARG A 303 16.02 -6.11 -20.16
CA ARG A 303 15.40 -7.01 -21.13
C ARG A 303 16.44 -7.58 -22.09
N GLU A 304 17.32 -6.75 -22.63
CA GLU A 304 18.37 -7.14 -23.58
C GLU A 304 19.34 -8.17 -23.00
N ASN A 305 19.68 -8.03 -21.72
CA ASN A 305 20.57 -8.98 -21.04
C ASN A 305 19.83 -10.15 -20.36
N GLY A 306 18.49 -10.24 -20.50
CA GLY A 306 17.65 -11.30 -19.95
C GLY A 306 17.41 -11.24 -18.44
N PHE A 307 17.93 -10.23 -17.73
CA PHE A 307 17.74 -10.07 -16.29
C PHE A 307 16.28 -9.84 -15.92
N PHE A 308 15.51 -9.09 -16.72
CA PHE A 308 14.14 -8.70 -16.40
C PHE A 308 13.24 -9.90 -16.07
N GLU A 309 13.20 -10.90 -16.97
CA GLU A 309 12.38 -12.11 -16.78
C GLU A 309 12.97 -13.03 -15.70
N LYS A 310 14.30 -13.14 -15.63
CA LYS A 310 15.00 -13.91 -14.60
C LYS A 310 14.70 -13.39 -13.20
N ASN A 311 14.70 -12.06 -13.03
CA ASN A 311 14.39 -11.41 -11.77
C ASN A 311 12.94 -11.67 -11.35
N ARG A 312 11.98 -11.49 -12.27
CA ARG A 312 10.56 -11.82 -12.00
C ARG A 312 10.33 -13.29 -11.63
N LEU A 313 11.06 -14.21 -12.27
CA LEU A 313 11.01 -15.63 -11.90
C LEU A 313 11.57 -15.86 -10.49
N ARG A 314 12.69 -15.25 -10.14
CA ARG A 314 13.28 -15.31 -8.80
C ARG A 314 12.30 -14.77 -7.75
N GLN A 315 11.69 -13.61 -8.01
CA GLN A 315 10.67 -13.02 -7.16
C GLN A 315 9.48 -13.98 -7.00
N SER A 316 9.01 -14.60 -8.09
CA SER A 316 7.90 -15.56 -8.03
C SER A 316 8.23 -16.77 -7.14
N LYS A 317 9.47 -17.29 -7.22
CA LYS A 317 9.94 -18.36 -6.32
C LYS A 317 10.01 -17.88 -4.87
N TYR A 318 10.53 -16.68 -4.62
CA TYR A 318 10.55 -16.08 -3.28
C TYR A 318 9.14 -16.01 -2.68
N TRP A 319 8.17 -15.53 -3.46
CA TRP A 319 6.78 -15.40 -3.00
C TRP A 319 6.07 -16.75 -2.78
N LEU A 320 6.47 -17.81 -3.47
CA LEU A 320 6.01 -19.16 -3.14
C LEU A 320 6.44 -19.56 -1.72
N PHE A 321 7.70 -19.37 -1.36
CA PHE A 321 8.19 -19.70 -0.03
C PHE A 321 7.57 -18.81 1.05
N GLU A 322 7.39 -17.51 0.79
CA GLU A 322 6.68 -16.61 1.71
C GLU A 322 5.22 -17.06 1.92
N ALA A 323 4.52 -17.46 0.86
CA ALA A 323 3.15 -17.97 0.96
C ALA A 323 3.09 -19.28 1.76
N LEU A 324 4.03 -20.20 1.56
CA LEU A 324 4.13 -21.44 2.32
C LEU A 324 4.38 -21.16 3.81
N ASN A 325 5.34 -20.28 4.13
CA ASN A 325 5.64 -19.89 5.50
C ASN A 325 4.44 -19.25 6.19
N ALA A 326 3.75 -18.34 5.50
CA ALA A 326 2.55 -17.69 6.01
C ALA A 326 1.43 -18.71 6.28
N ALA A 327 1.15 -19.60 5.33
CA ALA A 327 0.09 -20.61 5.47
C ALA A 327 0.39 -21.63 6.59
N LEU A 328 1.65 -22.06 6.72
CA LEU A 328 2.06 -22.94 7.82
C LEU A 328 1.91 -22.25 9.18
N LYS A 329 2.33 -20.99 9.28
CA LYS A 329 2.20 -20.18 10.50
C LYS A 329 0.74 -19.98 10.87
N GLU A 330 -0.11 -19.61 9.92
CA GLU A 330 -1.55 -19.43 10.13
C GLU A 330 -2.19 -20.72 10.65
N ARG A 331 -2.00 -21.86 9.96
CA ARG A 331 -2.54 -23.16 10.38
C ARG A 331 -2.05 -23.59 11.76
N PHE A 332 -0.78 -23.35 12.06
CA PHE A 332 -0.20 -23.66 13.37
C PHE A 332 -0.89 -22.86 14.49
N TYR A 333 -0.98 -21.53 14.32
CA TYR A 333 -1.61 -20.68 15.32
C TYR A 333 -3.13 -20.84 15.37
N ASP A 334 -3.77 -21.36 14.32
CA ASP A 334 -5.20 -21.64 14.30
C ASP A 334 -5.62 -22.96 14.96
N ASP A 335 -4.69 -23.89 15.17
CA ASP A 335 -4.98 -25.15 15.86
C ASP A 335 -5.42 -24.88 17.31
N SER A 336 -6.59 -25.40 17.69
CA SER A 336 -7.20 -25.17 19.00
C SER A 336 -6.32 -25.65 20.16
N LEU A 337 -5.60 -26.76 19.97
CA LEU A 337 -4.77 -27.35 21.00
C LEU A 337 -3.46 -26.57 21.14
N VAL A 338 -2.86 -26.13 20.03
CA VAL A 338 -1.73 -25.19 20.04
C VAL A 338 -2.11 -23.89 20.76
N LYS A 339 -3.28 -23.30 20.47
CA LYS A 339 -3.78 -22.08 21.17
C LYS A 339 -3.86 -22.27 22.68
N THR A 340 -4.33 -23.43 23.14
CA THR A 340 -4.46 -23.73 24.58
C THR A 340 -3.09 -23.93 25.23
N GLU A 341 -2.21 -24.72 24.62
CA GLU A 341 -0.90 -25.04 25.18
C GLU A 341 0.08 -23.84 25.11
N LEU A 342 -0.03 -23.00 24.09
CA LEU A 342 0.76 -21.77 23.97
C LEU A 342 0.57 -20.87 25.20
N LYS A 343 -0.68 -20.63 25.62
CA LYS A 343 -0.97 -19.82 26.81
C LYS A 343 -0.38 -20.39 28.09
N LYS A 344 -0.33 -21.72 28.22
CA LYS A 344 0.28 -22.38 29.40
C LYS A 344 1.80 -22.19 29.38
N LEU A 345 2.42 -22.40 28.22
CA LEU A 345 3.86 -22.27 28.08
C LEU A 345 4.34 -20.82 28.19
N GLU A 346 3.54 -19.82 27.76
CA GLU A 346 3.82 -18.41 28.01
C GLU A 346 3.94 -18.13 29.51
N ILE A 347 3.01 -18.64 30.33
CA ILE A 347 3.07 -18.53 31.79
C ILE A 347 4.29 -19.26 32.36
N GLU A 348 4.67 -20.41 31.82
CA GLU A 348 5.89 -21.11 32.25
C GLU A 348 7.17 -20.33 31.92
N ILE A 349 7.23 -19.66 30.76
CA ILE A 349 8.34 -18.79 30.37
C ILE A 349 8.43 -17.57 31.29
N GLU A 350 7.30 -16.90 31.56
CA GLU A 350 7.23 -15.74 32.46
C GLU A 350 7.70 -16.05 33.88
N ASN A 351 7.57 -17.31 34.31
CA ASN A 351 8.02 -17.79 35.60
C ASN A 351 9.41 -18.47 35.56
N ASP A 352 10.17 -18.30 34.47
CA ASP A 352 11.50 -18.89 34.24
C ASP A 352 11.55 -20.43 34.39
N LYS A 353 10.42 -21.13 34.18
CA LYS A 353 10.32 -22.59 34.30
C LYS A 353 10.77 -23.32 33.04
N ILE A 354 10.72 -22.66 31.89
CA ILE A 354 11.10 -23.22 30.59
C ILE A 354 11.68 -22.12 29.69
N SER A 355 12.65 -22.47 28.84
CA SER A 355 13.17 -21.53 27.85
C SER A 355 12.24 -21.41 26.64
N SER A 356 12.30 -20.25 25.96
CA SER A 356 11.51 -19.96 24.76
C SER A 356 11.72 -21.00 23.65
N PHE A 357 12.95 -21.48 23.46
CA PHE A 357 13.27 -22.49 22.44
C PHE A 357 12.69 -23.87 22.76
N VAL A 358 12.72 -24.29 24.03
CA VAL A 358 12.15 -25.58 24.45
C VAL A 358 10.62 -25.55 24.37
N ALA A 359 10.01 -24.44 24.79
CA ALA A 359 8.56 -24.23 24.64
C ALA A 359 8.13 -24.29 23.16
N ALA A 360 8.88 -23.64 22.25
CA ALA A 360 8.61 -23.71 20.82
C ALA A 360 8.70 -25.14 20.28
N SER A 361 9.73 -25.91 20.66
CA SER A 361 9.85 -27.32 20.25
C SER A 361 8.68 -28.16 20.75
N LYS A 362 8.25 -27.98 22.01
CA LYS A 362 7.08 -28.68 22.56
C LYS A 362 5.81 -28.38 21.77
N LEU A 363 5.57 -27.11 21.42
CA LEU A 363 4.39 -26.74 20.63
C LEU A 363 4.42 -27.34 19.22
N LEU A 364 5.60 -27.39 18.59
CA LEU A 364 5.77 -28.03 17.29
C LEU A 364 5.51 -29.54 17.36
N ASP A 365 6.05 -30.22 18.38
CA ASP A 365 5.80 -31.65 18.60
C ASP A 365 4.30 -31.92 18.77
N ILE A 366 3.63 -31.09 19.56
CA ILE A 366 2.19 -31.16 19.79
C ILE A 366 1.41 -31.00 18.48
N TYR A 367 1.79 -30.03 17.65
CA TYR A 367 1.17 -29.78 16.35
C TYR A 367 1.35 -30.95 15.38
N PHE A 368 2.56 -31.55 15.33
CA PHE A 368 2.86 -32.64 14.40
C PHE A 368 2.41 -34.03 14.87
N LYS A 369 2.31 -34.29 16.19
CA LYS A 369 1.83 -35.57 16.75
C LYS A 369 0.34 -35.85 16.50
N LYS A 370 -0.42 -34.87 16.02
CA LYS A 370 -1.85 -34.98 15.72
C LYS A 370 -2.14 -35.67 14.37
N LYS A 371 -1.10 -36.04 13.61
CA LYS A 371 -1.22 -36.74 12.33
C LYS A 371 -1.14 -38.25 12.48
#